data_AF-A0A7Y5H2A4-F1
#
_entry.id   AF-A0A7Y5H2A4-F1
#
_cell.length_a   1.000
_cell.length_b   1.000
_cell.length_c   1.000
_cell.angle_alpha   90.00
_cell.angle_beta   90.00
_cell.angle_gamma   90.00
#
_symmetry.space_group_name_H-M   'P 1'
#
loop_
_entity.id
_entity.type
_entity.pdbx_description
1 polymer ?
#
loop_
_entity_poly.entity_id
_entity_poly.type
_entity_poly.pdbx_seq_one_letter_code
_entity_poly.pdbx_strand_id
1 'polypeptide(L)'
;MLGQAPFAVASLMLINFALTLIFFFRSVRYSEAGRSSSLRFTVFFVVFLWVLLQAVLSYIGFYTQFSAFPPRLILTGVGPAVITVLVFLTIPSLRNIINGFRLEDLILLSVVRIPVEIMLHQLFTAGLVPEDMTYTGLNWDIVSGITAPVMMWVARKNFTWSRSVLIVWHVLTLGLLINIVSIAILSAPFPFQQINFDQPNIAVFSFPFVFLPTFIVPMVLWATLTGLVKLYKS
;
A
#
# COMPACT_ATOMS: atom_id res chain seq x y z
N MET A 1 12.55 15.32 16.13
CA MET A 1 13.22 14.77 14.94
C MET A 1 12.44 15.00 13.63
N LEU A 2 11.10 15.07 13.63
CA LEU A 2 10.30 15.41 12.43
C LEU A 2 10.33 16.88 11.99
N GLY A 3 10.98 17.79 12.74
CA GLY A 3 11.13 19.20 12.33
C GLY A 3 11.94 19.39 11.04
N GLN A 4 12.50 18.31 10.48
CA GLN A 4 13.31 18.31 9.25
C GLN A 4 12.55 17.81 8.01
N ALA A 5 11.42 17.10 8.14
CA ALA A 5 10.65 16.70 6.97
C ALA A 5 9.96 17.94 6.39
N PRO A 6 10.24 18.33 5.14
CA PRO A 6 9.64 19.55 4.58
C PRO A 6 8.12 19.43 4.61
N PHE A 7 7.43 20.50 5.02
CA PHE A 7 5.96 20.57 5.08
C PHE A 7 5.28 20.08 3.77
N ALA A 8 5.94 20.31 2.63
CA ALA A 8 5.51 19.81 1.32
C ALA A 8 5.44 18.28 1.25
N VAL A 9 6.39 17.55 1.84
CA VAL A 9 6.45 16.08 1.83
C VAL A 9 5.32 15.48 2.67
N ALA A 10 5.07 16.04 3.85
CA ALA A 10 3.94 15.63 4.70
C ALA A 10 2.60 15.89 4.01
N SER A 11 2.47 17.04 3.32
CA SER A 11 1.29 17.36 2.52
C SER A 11 1.08 16.38 1.36
N LEU A 12 2.16 16.03 0.64
CA LEU A 12 2.12 15.03 -0.42
C LEU A 12 1.68 13.66 0.10
N MET A 13 2.15 13.25 1.28
CA MET A 13 1.73 12.01 1.93
C MET A 13 0.23 11.99 2.21
N LEU A 14 -0.32 13.08 2.76
CA LEU A 14 -1.75 13.20 3.06
C LEU A 14 -2.61 13.23 1.79
N ILE A 15 -2.14 13.91 0.73
CA ILE A 15 -2.81 13.91 -0.58
C ILE A 15 -2.84 12.49 -1.16
N ASN A 16 -1.71 11.78 -1.13
CA ASN A 16 -1.64 10.42 -1.64
C ASN A 16 -2.49 9.44 -0.82
N PHE A 17 -2.50 9.60 0.50
CA PHE A 17 -3.38 8.85 1.38
C PHE A 17 -4.86 9.09 1.04
N ALA A 18 -5.26 10.36 0.84
CA ALA A 18 -6.61 10.71 0.42
C ALA A 18 -6.95 10.13 -0.97
N LEU A 19 -6.01 10.18 -1.93
CA LEU A 19 -6.17 9.57 -3.25
C LEU A 19 -6.40 8.06 -3.15
N THR A 20 -5.64 7.37 -2.29
CA THR A 20 -5.79 5.94 -2.03
C THR A 20 -7.18 5.63 -1.45
N LEU A 21 -7.66 6.43 -0.48
CA LEU A 21 -9.01 6.30 0.04
C LEU A 21 -10.07 6.51 -1.04
N ILE A 22 -9.92 7.53 -1.88
CA ILE A 22 -10.86 7.83 -2.97
C ILE A 22 -10.94 6.64 -3.93
N PHE A 23 -9.80 6.11 -4.38
CA PHE A 23 -9.77 4.94 -5.26
C PHE A 23 -10.35 3.70 -4.59
N PHE A 24 -10.00 3.45 -3.32
CA PHE A 24 -10.54 2.33 -2.57
C PHE A 24 -12.07 2.42 -2.41
N PHE A 25 -12.61 3.52 -1.89
CA PHE A 25 -14.05 3.67 -1.70
C PHE A 25 -14.82 3.71 -3.02
N ARG A 26 -14.22 4.25 -4.08
CA ARG A 26 -14.77 4.15 -5.44
C ARG A 26 -14.87 2.69 -5.87
N SER A 27 -13.81 1.91 -5.70
CA SER A 27 -13.80 0.48 -6.05
C SER A 27 -14.84 -0.32 -5.25
N VAL A 28 -15.01 0.00 -3.96
CA VAL A 28 -16.05 -0.59 -3.12
C VAL A 28 -17.42 -0.20 -3.65
N ARG A 29 -17.69 1.09 -3.89
CA ARG A 29 -19.00 1.58 -4.38
C ARG A 29 -19.43 0.93 -5.69
N TYR A 30 -18.51 0.69 -6.61
CA TYR A 30 -18.80 0.06 -7.91
C TYR A 30 -18.71 -1.47 -7.89
N SER A 31 -18.34 -2.07 -6.76
CA SER A 31 -18.39 -3.53 -6.59
C SER A 31 -19.83 -4.03 -6.42
N GLU A 32 -20.10 -5.28 -6.78
CA GLU A 32 -21.42 -5.90 -6.60
C GLU A 32 -21.86 -5.89 -5.12
N ALA A 33 -20.95 -6.28 -4.22
CA ALA A 33 -21.19 -6.26 -2.78
C ALA A 33 -21.45 -4.83 -2.26
N GLY A 34 -20.77 -3.85 -2.85
CA GLY A 34 -20.92 -2.45 -2.55
C GLY A 34 -22.26 -1.82 -2.93
N ARG A 35 -23.20 -2.55 -3.57
CA ARG A 35 -24.59 -2.07 -3.74
C ARG A 35 -25.30 -1.94 -2.39
N SER A 36 -24.97 -2.77 -1.41
CA SER A 36 -25.48 -2.69 -0.05
C SER A 36 -24.97 -1.42 0.67
N SER A 37 -25.89 -0.55 1.09
CA SER A 37 -25.55 0.64 1.88
C SER A 37 -24.94 0.29 3.23
N SER A 38 -25.45 -0.77 3.88
CA SER A 38 -24.92 -1.28 5.15
C SER A 38 -23.45 -1.71 5.02
N LEU A 39 -23.11 -2.48 3.97
CA LEU A 39 -21.71 -2.87 3.73
C LEU A 39 -20.81 -1.65 3.52
N ARG A 40 -21.23 -0.69 2.70
CA ARG A 40 -20.45 0.53 2.46
C ARG A 40 -20.21 1.29 3.76
N PHE A 41 -21.22 1.39 4.62
CA PHE A 41 -21.10 2.03 5.93
C PHE A 41 -20.15 1.28 6.85
N THR A 42 -20.25 -0.05 6.92
CA THR A 42 -19.33 -0.89 7.70
C THR A 42 -17.89 -0.73 7.22
N VAL A 43 -17.64 -0.81 5.92
CA VAL A 43 -16.29 -0.65 5.35
C VAL A 43 -15.75 0.74 5.65
N PHE A 44 -16.55 1.79 5.48
CA PHE A 44 -16.16 3.15 5.84
C PHE A 44 -15.78 3.26 7.31
N PHE A 45 -16.62 2.75 8.20
CA PHE A 45 -16.40 2.85 9.64
C PHE A 45 -15.15 2.06 10.08
N VAL A 46 -14.95 0.84 9.57
CA VAL A 46 -13.77 0.02 9.86
C VAL A 46 -12.49 0.71 9.37
N VAL A 47 -12.48 1.23 8.14
CA VAL A 47 -11.32 1.96 7.60
C VAL A 47 -11.07 3.26 8.38
N PHE A 48 -12.13 3.99 8.74
CA PHE A 48 -12.02 5.20 9.54
C PHE A 48 -11.39 4.92 10.90
N LEU A 49 -11.90 3.93 11.63
CA LEU A 49 -11.34 3.53 12.93
C LEU A 49 -9.90 3.04 12.80
N TRP A 50 -9.58 2.27 11.75
CA TRP A 50 -8.22 1.82 11.48
C TRP A 50 -7.27 3.00 11.27
N VAL A 51 -7.62 3.92 10.37
CA VAL A 51 -6.80 5.11 10.07
C VAL A 51 -6.64 5.99 11.31
N LEU A 52 -7.72 6.23 12.04
CA LEU A 52 -7.69 7.01 13.28
C LEU A 52 -6.77 6.36 14.32
N LEU A 53 -6.84 5.04 14.49
CA LEU A 53 -5.96 4.30 15.38
C LEU A 53 -4.49 4.47 14.99
N GLN A 54 -4.13 4.27 13.72
CA GLN A 54 -2.74 4.40 13.25
C GLN A 54 -2.23 5.86 13.39
N ALA A 55 -3.11 6.84 13.16
CA ALA A 55 -2.79 8.25 13.35
C ALA A 55 -2.50 8.57 14.83
N VAL A 56 -3.37 8.14 15.74
CA VAL A 56 -3.20 8.37 17.18
C VAL A 56 -1.95 7.67 17.71
N LEU A 57 -1.74 6.39 17.38
CA LEU A 57 -0.58 5.62 17.84
C LEU A 57 0.73 6.22 17.34
N SER A 58 0.81 6.61 16.07
CA SER A 58 2.01 7.27 15.54
C SER A 58 2.25 8.65 16.16
N TYR A 59 1.18 9.44 16.38
CA TYR A 59 1.27 10.78 16.96
C TYR A 59 1.83 10.76 18.39
N ILE A 60 1.44 9.78 19.21
CA ILE A 60 1.96 9.61 20.58
C ILE A 60 3.35 8.94 20.63
N GLY A 61 3.98 8.68 19.48
CA GLY A 61 5.29 8.02 19.40
C GLY A 61 5.27 6.53 19.76
N PHE A 62 4.13 5.85 19.63
CA PHE A 62 4.01 4.43 19.96
C PHE A 62 4.94 3.56 19.10
N TYR A 63 5.14 3.93 17.83
CA TYR A 63 5.94 3.17 16.85
C TYR A 63 7.43 3.49 16.84
N THR A 64 7.88 4.54 17.54
CA THR A 64 9.30 4.93 17.58
C THR A 64 10.08 4.27 18.71
N GLN A 65 9.49 3.25 19.36
CA GLN A 65 10.13 2.43 20.39
C GLN A 65 10.90 1.27 19.74
N PHE A 66 12.08 1.59 19.21
CA PHE A 66 12.86 0.66 18.37
C PHE A 66 13.51 -0.51 19.13
N SER A 67 13.50 -0.51 20.46
CA SER A 67 13.99 -1.61 21.29
C SER A 67 12.96 -2.73 21.52
N ALA A 68 11.67 -2.51 21.18
CA ALA A 68 10.62 -3.49 21.43
C ALA A 68 10.66 -4.66 20.42
N PHE A 69 10.52 -5.88 20.92
CA PHE A 69 10.40 -7.09 20.09
C PHE A 69 9.16 -7.92 20.49
N PRO A 70 8.27 -8.28 19.53
CA PRO A 70 8.29 -7.90 18.12
C PRO A 70 8.01 -6.39 17.92
N PRO A 71 8.42 -5.79 16.78
CA PRO A 71 8.15 -4.38 16.49
C PRO A 71 6.67 -4.03 16.59
N ARG A 72 6.37 -2.96 17.32
CA ARG A 72 5.00 -2.48 17.53
C ARG A 72 4.26 -2.18 16.23
N LEU A 73 4.95 -1.64 15.22
CA LEU A 73 4.38 -1.34 13.91
C LEU A 73 3.95 -2.61 13.17
N ILE A 74 4.74 -3.68 13.28
CA ILE A 74 4.37 -4.99 12.69
C ILE A 74 3.16 -5.56 13.43
N LEU A 75 3.19 -5.56 14.76
CA LEU A 75 2.14 -6.19 15.57
C LEU A 75 0.77 -5.50 15.48
N THR A 76 0.76 -4.17 15.46
CA THR A 76 -0.49 -3.37 15.58
C THR A 76 -0.85 -2.55 14.33
N GLY A 77 0.01 -2.58 13.30
CA GLY A 77 -0.19 -1.87 12.04
C GLY A 77 -0.14 -2.84 10.86
N VAL A 78 1.07 -3.11 10.36
CA VAL A 78 1.29 -3.86 9.11
C VAL A 78 0.70 -5.28 9.17
N GLY A 79 0.97 -6.02 10.26
CA GLY A 79 0.55 -7.41 10.43
C GLY A 79 -0.97 -7.58 10.31
N PRO A 80 -1.79 -6.89 11.14
CA PRO A 80 -3.24 -6.97 11.04
C PRO A 80 -3.78 -6.56 9.65
N ALA A 81 -3.19 -5.55 9.00
CA ALA A 81 -3.61 -5.14 7.66
C ALA A 81 -3.33 -6.21 6.60
N VAL A 82 -2.14 -6.81 6.61
CA VAL A 82 -1.76 -7.91 5.70
C VAL A 82 -2.61 -9.16 5.99
N ILE A 83 -2.80 -9.51 7.26
CA ILE A 83 -3.67 -10.64 7.66
C ILE A 83 -5.08 -10.41 7.13
N THR A 84 -5.63 -9.20 7.23
CA THR A 84 -6.97 -8.88 6.68
C THR A 84 -7.03 -9.16 5.18
N VAL A 85 -6.04 -8.71 4.41
CA VAL A 85 -5.95 -9.00 2.96
C VAL A 85 -5.95 -10.51 2.70
N LEU A 86 -5.09 -11.26 3.40
CA LEU A 86 -4.97 -12.71 3.25
C LEU A 86 -6.25 -13.46 3.66
N VAL A 87 -6.91 -13.04 4.73
CA VAL A 87 -8.18 -13.61 5.22
C VAL A 87 -9.28 -13.48 4.17
N PHE A 88 -9.44 -12.29 3.58
CA PHE A 88 -10.42 -12.11 2.50
C PHE A 88 -10.08 -13.00 1.29
N LEU A 89 -8.80 -13.14 0.94
CA LEU A 89 -8.35 -13.95 -0.19
C LEU A 89 -8.42 -15.46 0.06
N THR A 90 -8.53 -15.94 1.30
CA THR A 90 -8.51 -17.37 1.63
C THR A 90 -9.88 -17.90 2.05
N ILE A 91 -10.67 -17.11 2.77
CA ILE A 91 -11.99 -17.54 3.25
C ILE A 91 -13.02 -17.52 2.11
N PRO A 92 -13.66 -18.66 1.77
CA PRO A 92 -14.60 -18.76 0.63
C PRO A 92 -15.78 -17.78 0.70
N SER A 93 -16.36 -17.56 1.88
CA SER A 93 -17.49 -16.63 2.05
C SER A 93 -17.09 -15.17 1.76
N LEU A 94 -15.85 -14.78 2.07
CA LEU A 94 -15.32 -13.45 1.81
C LEU A 94 -14.83 -13.28 0.37
N ARG A 95 -14.41 -14.37 -0.30
CA ARG A 95 -14.03 -14.36 -1.72
C ARG A 95 -15.16 -13.91 -2.65
N ASN A 96 -16.42 -14.10 -2.26
CA ASN A 96 -17.55 -13.60 -3.05
C ASN A 96 -17.58 -12.06 -3.10
N ILE A 97 -17.16 -11.39 -2.01
CA ILE A 97 -17.01 -9.94 -1.97
C ILE A 97 -15.90 -9.49 -2.93
N ILE A 98 -14.77 -10.22 -2.96
CA ILE A 98 -13.65 -9.99 -3.90
C ILE A 98 -14.08 -10.10 -5.36
N ASN A 99 -14.85 -11.13 -5.70
CA ASN A 99 -15.28 -11.35 -7.08
C ASN A 99 -16.11 -10.17 -7.61
N GLY A 100 -16.81 -9.45 -6.73
CA GLY A 100 -17.62 -8.29 -7.09
C GLY A 100 -16.83 -7.04 -7.49
N PHE A 101 -15.53 -6.93 -7.22
CA PHE A 101 -14.72 -5.78 -7.63
C PHE A 101 -14.44 -5.77 -9.12
N ARG A 102 -14.40 -4.58 -9.74
CA ARG A 102 -14.02 -4.42 -11.14
C ARG A 102 -12.51 -4.48 -11.29
N LEU A 103 -12.02 -5.22 -12.28
CA LEU A 103 -10.57 -5.39 -12.49
C LEU A 103 -9.89 -4.04 -12.79
N GLU A 104 -10.56 -3.18 -13.58
CA GLU A 104 -10.05 -1.84 -13.90
C GLU A 104 -9.75 -0.98 -12.66
N ASP A 105 -10.64 -1.01 -11.65
CA ASP A 105 -10.48 -0.20 -10.44
C ASP A 105 -9.34 -0.72 -9.57
N LEU A 106 -9.11 -2.04 -9.54
CA LEU A 106 -7.97 -2.66 -8.85
C LEU A 106 -6.65 -2.26 -9.53
N ILE A 107 -6.58 -2.34 -10.86
CA ILE A 107 -5.39 -1.91 -11.61
C ILE A 107 -5.09 -0.44 -11.37
N LEU A 108 -6.11 0.43 -11.46
CA LEU A 108 -5.94 1.88 -11.35
C LEU A 108 -5.44 2.31 -9.95
N LEU A 109 -5.73 1.53 -8.90
CA LEU A 109 -5.19 1.80 -7.57
C LEU A 109 -3.66 1.83 -7.56
N SER A 110 -2.99 1.13 -8.48
CA SER A 110 -1.53 1.12 -8.58
C SER A 110 -0.91 2.48 -8.90
N VAL A 111 -1.68 3.45 -9.44
CA VAL A 111 -1.22 4.82 -9.71
C VAL A 111 -0.73 5.53 -8.45
N VAL A 112 -1.25 5.18 -7.26
CA VAL A 112 -0.84 5.78 -5.98
C VAL A 112 0.65 5.57 -5.68
N ARG A 113 1.32 4.63 -6.35
CA ARG A 113 2.77 4.43 -6.22
C ARG A 113 3.58 5.61 -6.75
N ILE A 114 3.12 6.32 -7.78
CA ILE A 114 3.86 7.47 -8.34
C ILE A 114 4.14 8.54 -7.27
N PRO A 115 3.12 9.08 -6.56
CA PRO A 115 3.37 10.03 -5.48
C PRO A 115 4.08 9.41 -4.27
N VAL A 116 3.94 8.10 -3.99
CA VAL A 116 4.77 7.42 -2.96
C VAL A 116 6.25 7.54 -3.32
N GLU A 117 6.63 7.24 -4.55
CA GLU A 117 8.03 7.24 -4.98
C GLU A 117 8.64 8.64 -4.97
N ILE A 118 7.88 9.65 -5.40
CA ILE A 118 8.29 11.06 -5.30
C ILE A 118 8.52 11.45 -3.84
N MET A 119 7.61 11.05 -2.94
CA MET A 119 7.73 11.32 -1.51
C MET A 119 8.93 10.59 -0.88
N LEU A 120 9.15 9.31 -1.20
CA LEU A 120 10.28 8.54 -0.67
C LEU A 120 11.61 9.14 -1.09
N HIS A 121 11.72 9.61 -2.33
CA HIS A 121 12.92 10.30 -2.79
C HIS A 121 13.16 11.62 -2.02
N GLN A 122 12.11 12.40 -1.75
CA GLN A 122 12.23 13.60 -0.91
C GLN A 122 12.63 13.26 0.53
N LEU A 123 12.07 12.20 1.12
CA LEU A 123 12.46 11.72 2.45
C LEU A 123 13.92 11.25 2.49
N PHE A 124 14.42 10.67 1.39
CA PHE A 124 15.82 10.29 1.26
C PHE A 124 16.73 11.51 1.27
N THR A 125 16.40 12.56 0.47
CA THR A 125 17.17 13.81 0.49
C THR A 125 17.16 14.51 1.86
N ALA A 126 16.14 14.23 2.68
CA ALA A 126 16.03 14.72 4.06
C ALA A 126 16.68 13.81 5.11
N GLY A 127 17.33 12.71 4.72
CA GLY A 127 18.01 11.80 5.65
C GLY A 127 17.09 10.83 6.42
N LEU A 128 15.83 10.67 6.00
CA LEU A 128 14.79 9.97 6.80
C LEU A 128 14.46 8.55 6.31
N VAL A 129 14.85 8.21 5.08
CA VAL A 129 14.77 6.86 4.50
C VAL A 129 16.00 6.62 3.62
N PRO A 130 16.48 5.38 3.43
CA PRO A 130 17.65 5.12 2.59
C PRO A 130 17.39 5.29 1.09
N GLU A 131 18.46 5.44 0.31
CA GLU A 131 18.40 5.52 -1.15
C GLU A 131 17.75 4.27 -1.77
N ASP A 132 18.03 3.09 -1.22
CA ASP A 132 17.46 1.81 -1.66
C ASP A 132 15.93 1.80 -1.65
N MET A 133 15.30 2.62 -0.80
CA MET A 133 13.85 2.76 -0.73
C MET A 133 13.26 3.68 -1.81
N THR A 134 14.09 4.23 -2.70
CA THR A 134 13.67 5.20 -3.72
C THR A 134 13.84 4.65 -5.13
N TYR A 135 13.23 5.32 -6.10
CA TYR A 135 13.33 4.97 -7.51
C TYR A 135 14.73 5.14 -8.13
N THR A 136 15.65 5.84 -7.46
CA THR A 136 17.06 5.89 -7.89
C THR A 136 17.87 4.70 -7.37
N GLY A 137 17.40 4.05 -6.30
CA GLY A 137 17.95 2.80 -5.77
C GLY A 137 17.20 1.57 -6.30
N LEU A 138 16.69 0.77 -5.37
CA LEU A 138 16.11 -0.55 -5.66
C LEU A 138 14.58 -0.56 -5.70
N ASN A 139 13.92 0.60 -5.59
CA ASN A 139 12.46 0.69 -5.58
C ASN A 139 11.86 1.10 -6.94
N TRP A 140 11.56 0.14 -7.80
CA TRP A 140 11.01 0.44 -9.13
C TRP A 140 9.48 0.48 -9.19
N ASP A 141 8.79 0.64 -8.04
CA ASP A 141 7.33 0.70 -7.98
C ASP A 141 6.74 1.84 -8.84
N ILE A 142 7.52 2.88 -9.15
CA ILE A 142 7.10 3.96 -10.07
C ILE A 142 6.68 3.43 -11.43
N VAL A 143 7.36 2.39 -11.95
CA VAL A 143 7.06 1.78 -13.25
C VAL A 143 5.68 1.15 -13.24
N SER A 144 5.33 0.45 -12.15
CA SER A 144 4.00 -0.14 -12.00
C SER A 144 2.91 0.93 -11.88
N GLY A 145 3.20 2.06 -11.23
CA GLY A 145 2.29 3.20 -11.15
C GLY A 145 2.04 3.86 -12.50
N ILE A 146 3.09 4.11 -13.28
CA ILE A 146 3.02 4.74 -14.61
C ILE A 146 2.30 3.82 -15.62
N THR A 147 2.53 2.51 -15.55
CA THR A 147 1.93 1.56 -16.49
C THR A 147 0.47 1.21 -16.16
N ALA A 148 -0.02 1.51 -14.95
CA ALA A 148 -1.37 1.16 -14.52
C ALA A 148 -2.51 1.70 -15.42
N PRO A 149 -2.54 2.96 -15.89
CA PRO A 149 -3.59 3.44 -16.78
C PRO A 149 -3.63 2.70 -18.13
N VAL A 150 -2.48 2.31 -18.66
CA VAL A 150 -2.38 1.51 -19.90
C VAL A 150 -2.96 0.12 -19.65
N MET A 151 -2.61 -0.52 -18.53
CA MET A 151 -3.15 -1.85 -18.17
C MET A 151 -4.65 -1.81 -17.87
N MET A 152 -5.15 -0.72 -17.27
CA MET A 152 -6.58 -0.49 -17.10
C MET A 152 -7.30 -0.42 -18.45
N TRP A 153 -6.71 0.25 -19.44
CA TRP A 153 -7.26 0.31 -20.80
C TRP A 153 -7.26 -1.08 -21.47
N VAL A 154 -6.17 -1.85 -21.35
CA VAL A 154 -6.09 -3.25 -21.82
C VAL A 154 -7.19 -4.10 -21.20
N ALA A 155 -7.43 -3.97 -19.89
CA ALA A 155 -8.49 -4.68 -19.17
C ALA A 155 -9.90 -4.33 -19.67
N ARG A 156 -10.14 -3.09 -20.09
CA ARG A 156 -11.46 -2.67 -20.62
C ARG A 156 -11.74 -3.18 -22.03
N LYS A 157 -10.70 -3.29 -22.86
CA LYS A 157 -10.85 -3.62 -24.28
C LYS A 157 -10.97 -5.12 -24.54
N ASN A 158 -10.70 -5.97 -23.53
CA ASN A 158 -10.89 -7.42 -23.59
C ASN A 158 -10.24 -8.06 -24.84
N PHE A 159 -9.02 -7.66 -25.18
CA PHE A 159 -8.26 -8.31 -26.25
C PHE A 159 -8.03 -9.79 -25.92
N THR A 160 -7.88 -10.65 -26.94
CA THR A 160 -7.63 -12.10 -26.75
C THR A 160 -6.38 -12.39 -25.91
N TRP A 161 -5.36 -11.53 -26.00
CA TRP A 161 -4.11 -11.62 -25.23
C TRP A 161 -4.12 -10.83 -23.91
N SER A 162 -5.18 -10.05 -23.64
CA SER A 162 -5.24 -9.16 -22.48
C SER A 162 -5.04 -9.89 -21.16
N ARG A 163 -5.63 -11.09 -21.01
CA ARG A 163 -5.53 -11.89 -19.80
C ARG A 163 -4.09 -12.22 -19.43
N SER A 164 -3.32 -12.78 -20.37
CA SER A 164 -1.92 -13.18 -20.12
C SER A 164 -1.07 -11.96 -19.77
N VAL A 165 -1.22 -10.86 -20.50
CA VAL A 165 -0.49 -9.61 -20.22
C VAL A 165 -0.83 -9.05 -18.84
N LEU A 166 -2.11 -9.07 -18.46
CA LEU A 166 -2.54 -8.59 -17.14
C LEU A 166 -2.03 -9.49 -16.01
N ILE A 167 -2.00 -10.82 -16.19
CA ILE A 167 -1.41 -11.73 -15.20
C ILE A 167 0.07 -11.44 -15.02
N VAL A 168 0.83 -11.37 -16.12
CA VAL A 168 2.28 -11.05 -16.09
C VAL A 168 2.50 -9.70 -15.39
N TRP A 169 1.72 -8.68 -15.74
CA TRP A 169 1.82 -7.37 -15.10
C TRP A 169 1.58 -7.47 -13.59
N HIS A 170 0.51 -8.12 -13.12
CA HIS A 170 0.26 -8.25 -11.68
C HIS A 170 1.34 -9.07 -10.95
N VAL A 171 1.92 -10.09 -11.58
CA VAL A 171 3.04 -10.85 -11.00
C VAL A 171 4.28 -9.97 -10.86
N LEU A 172 4.61 -9.19 -11.89
CA LEU A 172 5.73 -8.23 -11.84
C LEU A 172 5.49 -7.16 -10.78
N THR A 173 4.30 -6.56 -10.71
CA THR A 173 3.98 -5.54 -9.70
C THR A 173 3.98 -6.10 -8.27
N LEU A 174 3.60 -7.36 -8.08
CA LEU A 174 3.74 -8.04 -6.80
C LEU A 174 5.21 -8.28 -6.43
N GLY A 175 6.05 -8.67 -7.39
CA GLY A 175 7.49 -8.84 -7.20
C GLY A 175 8.17 -7.54 -6.76
N LEU A 176 7.84 -6.42 -7.42
CA LEU A 176 8.34 -5.10 -7.03
C LEU A 176 7.90 -4.71 -5.61
N LEU A 177 6.63 -4.93 -5.28
CA LEU A 177 6.10 -4.66 -3.94
C LEU A 177 6.81 -5.49 -2.86
N ILE A 178 7.03 -6.78 -3.10
CA ILE A 178 7.75 -7.66 -2.17
C ILE A 178 9.18 -7.13 -1.98
N ASN A 179 9.86 -6.77 -3.08
CA ASN A 179 11.22 -6.23 -3.03
C ASN A 179 11.31 -4.99 -2.12
N ILE A 180 10.47 -3.99 -2.34
CA ILE A 180 10.52 -2.76 -1.53
C ILE A 180 10.09 -3.00 -0.07
N VAL A 181 9.11 -3.86 0.19
CA VAL A 181 8.72 -4.21 1.56
C VAL A 181 9.86 -4.92 2.29
N SER A 182 10.58 -5.83 1.63
CA SER A 182 11.77 -6.47 2.18
C SER A 182 12.85 -5.45 2.52
N ILE A 183 13.19 -4.54 1.60
CA ILE A 183 14.16 -3.47 1.84
C ILE A 183 13.72 -2.60 3.03
N ALA A 184 12.45 -2.20 3.08
CA ALA A 184 11.91 -1.35 4.13
C ALA A 184 11.99 -2.00 5.52
N ILE A 185 11.77 -3.32 5.60
CA ILE A 185 11.89 -4.10 6.83
C ILE A 185 13.37 -4.23 7.23
N LEU A 186 14.23 -4.62 6.30
CA LEU A 186 15.66 -4.84 6.58
C LEU A 186 16.43 -3.54 6.86
N SER A 187 15.89 -2.39 6.44
CA SER A 187 16.42 -1.04 6.72
C SER A 187 15.81 -0.39 7.96
N ALA A 188 14.79 -1.01 8.58
CA ALA A 188 14.17 -0.45 9.77
C ALA A 188 15.13 -0.57 10.97
N PRO A 189 15.24 0.47 11.84
CA PRO A 189 16.23 0.55 12.90
C PRO A 189 15.90 -0.32 14.12
N PHE A 190 15.42 -1.55 13.89
CA PHE A 190 15.18 -2.55 14.93
C PHE A 190 16.40 -3.47 15.09
N PRO A 191 16.46 -4.32 16.13
CA PRO A 191 17.59 -5.23 16.34
C PRO A 191 17.88 -6.21 15.19
N PHE A 192 16.93 -6.41 14.26
CA PHE A 192 17.11 -7.24 13.07
C PHE A 192 17.49 -6.45 11.81
N GLN A 193 17.82 -5.16 11.91
CA GLN A 193 18.32 -4.37 10.78
C GLN A 193 19.52 -5.08 10.12
N GLN A 194 19.54 -5.15 8.79
CA GLN A 194 20.60 -5.83 8.03
C GLN A 194 21.27 -4.92 7.00
N ILE A 195 20.59 -3.85 6.57
CA ILE A 195 21.08 -2.93 5.53
C ILE A 195 20.82 -1.48 5.94
N ASN A 196 21.43 -0.55 5.22
CA ASN A 196 21.18 0.88 5.36
C ASN A 196 21.40 1.42 6.78
N PHE A 197 22.48 0.97 7.45
CA PHE A 197 22.82 1.40 8.81
C PHE A 197 23.16 2.90 8.89
N ASP A 198 23.77 3.46 7.85
CA ASP A 198 24.12 4.88 7.79
C ASP A 198 22.90 5.80 7.70
N GLN A 199 21.84 5.33 7.03
CA GLN A 199 20.58 6.06 6.86
C GLN A 199 19.37 5.12 6.96
N PRO A 200 18.97 4.74 8.19
CA PRO A 200 17.89 3.79 8.38
C PRO A 200 16.53 4.37 7.96
N ASN A 201 15.59 3.47 7.70
CA ASN A 201 14.20 3.82 7.41
C ASN A 201 13.49 4.29 8.68
N ILE A 202 13.51 5.57 9.01
CA ILE A 202 12.89 6.12 10.24
C ILE A 202 11.57 6.84 9.98
N ALA A 203 11.35 7.36 8.77
CA ALA A 203 10.18 8.18 8.45
C ALA A 203 8.86 7.44 8.70
N VAL A 204 8.78 6.17 8.28
CA VAL A 204 7.53 5.39 8.23
C VAL A 204 6.93 5.04 9.59
N PHE A 205 7.61 5.36 10.70
CA PHE A 205 7.08 5.18 12.06
C PHE A 205 6.33 6.40 12.58
N SER A 206 6.39 7.52 11.86
CA SER A 206 5.89 8.81 12.29
C SER A 206 4.66 9.25 11.50
N PHE A 207 3.80 10.05 12.12
CA PHE A 207 2.71 10.71 11.40
C PHE A 207 3.27 11.77 10.42
N PRO A 208 2.74 11.91 9.18
CA PRO A 208 1.68 11.10 8.55
C PRO A 208 2.20 9.87 7.76
N PHE A 209 3.52 9.67 7.71
CA PHE A 209 4.17 8.64 6.91
C PHE A 209 3.81 7.21 7.33
N VAL A 210 3.35 7.00 8.56
CA VAL A 210 2.85 5.70 9.05
C VAL A 210 1.74 5.12 8.18
N PHE A 211 0.96 5.96 7.48
CA PHE A 211 -0.09 5.48 6.58
C PHE A 211 0.47 4.71 5.38
N LEU A 212 1.75 4.88 5.04
CA LEU A 212 2.39 4.14 3.95
C LEU A 212 2.38 2.63 4.26
N PRO A 213 3.06 2.15 5.33
CA PRO A 213 3.07 0.73 5.64
C PRO A 213 1.73 0.21 6.20
N THR A 214 0.93 1.05 6.87
CA THR A 214 -0.28 0.59 7.59
C THR A 214 -1.57 0.65 6.77
N PHE A 215 -1.56 1.36 5.64
CA PHE A 215 -2.75 1.49 4.79
C PHE A 215 -2.43 1.39 3.30
N ILE A 216 -1.56 2.26 2.76
CA ILE A 216 -1.30 2.34 1.32
C ILE A 216 -0.71 1.03 0.79
N VAL A 217 0.34 0.50 1.42
CA VAL A 217 0.98 -0.77 1.04
C VAL A 217 -0.02 -1.93 1.10
N PRO A 218 -0.81 -2.13 2.18
CA PRO A 218 -1.89 -3.13 2.20
C PRO A 218 -2.96 -2.96 1.11
N MET A 219 -3.35 -1.73 0.77
CA MET A 219 -4.33 -1.48 -0.31
C MET A 219 -3.78 -1.81 -1.69
N VAL A 220 -2.50 -1.52 -1.90
CA VAL A 220 -1.76 -1.89 -3.10
C VAL A 220 -1.61 -3.42 -3.21
N LEU A 221 -1.29 -4.09 -2.10
CA LEU A 221 -1.24 -5.56 -2.01
C LEU A 221 -2.61 -6.17 -2.31
N TRP A 222 -3.68 -5.64 -1.69
CA TRP A 222 -5.06 -6.03 -1.94
C TRP A 222 -5.40 -5.95 -3.42
N ALA A 223 -5.18 -4.79 -4.04
CA ALA A 223 -5.47 -4.58 -5.45
C ALA A 223 -4.74 -5.58 -6.35
N THR A 224 -3.46 -5.81 -6.06
CA THR A 224 -2.60 -6.70 -6.85
C THR A 224 -3.05 -8.16 -6.74
N LEU A 225 -3.26 -8.67 -5.52
CA LEU A 225 -3.66 -10.06 -5.29
C LEU A 225 -5.10 -10.34 -5.73
N THR A 226 -6.04 -9.42 -5.45
CA THR A 226 -7.45 -9.53 -5.87
C THR A 226 -7.53 -9.52 -7.40
N GLY A 227 -6.72 -8.70 -8.09
CA GLY A 227 -6.62 -8.71 -9.55
C GLY A 227 -6.16 -10.06 -10.11
N LEU A 228 -5.12 -10.65 -9.53
CA LEU A 228 -4.65 -12.00 -9.89
C LEU A 228 -5.74 -13.06 -9.69
N VAL A 229 -6.39 -13.09 -8.53
CA VAL A 229 -7.46 -14.07 -8.23
C VAL A 229 -8.59 -13.98 -9.26
N LYS A 230 -8.98 -12.76 -9.68
CA LYS A 230 -9.99 -12.57 -10.72
C LYS A 230 -9.53 -13.09 -12.08
N LEU A 231 -8.28 -12.79 -12.46
CA LEU A 231 -7.72 -13.23 -13.75
C LEU A 231 -7.50 -14.74 -13.82
N TYR A 232 -7.28 -15.44 -12.71
CA TYR A 232 -7.17 -16.90 -12.68
C TYR A 232 -8.51 -17.63 -12.77
N LYS A 233 -9.60 -17.03 -12.28
CA LYS A 233 -10.94 -17.64 -12.31
C LYS A 233 -11.72 -17.41 -13.62
N SER A 234 -11.35 -16.37 -14.38
CA SER A 234 -11.92 -16.09 -15.71
C SER A 234 -11.53 -17.14 -16.74
#